data_AF-A0A661ADH4-F1
#
_entry.id   AF-A0A661ADH4-F1
#
_cell.length_a   1.000
_cell.length_b   1.000
_cell.length_c   1.000
_cell.angle_alpha   90.00
_cell.angle_beta   90.00
_cell.angle_gamma   90.00
#
_symmetry.space_group_name_H-M   'P 1'
#
loop_
_entity.id
_entity.type
_entity.pdbx_description
1 polymer ?
#
loop_
_entity_poly.entity_id
_entity_poly.type
_entity_poly.pdbx_seq_one_letter_code
_entity_poly.pdbx_strand_id
1 'polypeptide(L)'
;MDTFSLAEGVWTIEIKAWDRGGNHTVEEINLKVEKLPAPLLISPADGDTFESIFNNVNVKFCWRGVEGAVGYEIQIDNTPDFSTPMVDTFIYSNSFIFQFPSKYRIYSWRVRGKDITGRWGKWSSVWGFVTTTIPSRYSTGTMKIRGDAYEN
;
A
#
# COMPACT_ATOMS: atom_id res chain seq x y z
N MET A 1 27.22 9.36 18.50
CA MET A 1 26.18 9.00 19.48
C MET A 1 25.67 7.65 19.07
N ASP A 2 25.98 6.61 19.83
CA ASP A 2 25.48 5.27 19.54
C ASP A 2 24.01 5.20 19.93
N THR A 3 23.13 5.08 18.94
CA THR A 3 21.71 4.85 19.15
C THR A 3 21.49 3.35 19.27
N PHE A 4 21.14 2.90 20.48
CA PHE A 4 20.63 1.54 20.67
C PHE A 4 19.18 1.51 20.17
N SER A 5 18.89 0.62 19.21
CA SER A 5 17.52 0.34 18.80
C SER A 5 16.94 -0.75 19.69
N LEU A 6 15.79 -0.47 20.30
CA LEU A 6 15.03 -1.46 21.07
C LEU A 6 14.17 -2.28 20.11
N ALA A 7 14.13 -3.60 20.32
CA ALA A 7 13.20 -4.47 19.60
C ALA A 7 11.74 -4.18 19.97
N GLU A 8 10.79 -4.65 19.17
CA GLU A 8 9.37 -4.58 19.50
C GLU A 8 9.11 -5.28 20.85
N GLY A 9 8.33 -4.64 21.72
CA GLY A 9 8.05 -5.17 23.05
C GLY A 9 7.80 -4.09 24.09
N VAL A 10 7.56 -4.55 25.31
CA VAL A 10 7.50 -3.68 26.49
C VAL A 10 8.87 -3.77 27.18
N TRP A 11 9.49 -2.62 27.37
CA TRP A 11 10.78 -2.48 28.01
C TRP A 11 10.58 -1.76 29.34
N THR A 12 11.15 -2.31 30.41
CA THR A 12 11.17 -1.65 31.71
C THR A 12 12.52 -0.96 31.86
N ILE A 13 12.49 0.36 32.01
CA ILE A 13 13.65 1.18 32.31
C ILE A 13 13.68 1.34 33.84
N GLU A 14 14.63 0.70 34.49
CA GLU A 14 14.92 0.91 35.91
C GLU A 14 15.86 2.12 36.08
N ILE A 15 15.40 3.13 36.80
CA ILE A 15 16.18 4.29 37.19
C ILE A 15 16.58 4.11 38.65
N LYS A 16 17.88 4.01 38.92
CA LYS A 16 18.44 3.85 40.27
C LYS A 16 19.16 5.11 40.69
N ALA A 17 18.79 5.67 41.84
CA ALA A 17 19.45 6.82 42.44
C ALA A 17 20.10 6.41 43.77
N TRP A 18 21.44 6.48 43.85
CA TRP A 18 22.19 6.11 45.03
C TRP A 18 22.49 7.31 45.95
N ASP A 19 22.51 7.08 47.26
CA ASP A 19 23.07 8.00 48.25
C ASP A 19 24.55 7.67 48.58
N ARG A 20 25.20 8.52 49.40
CA ARG A 20 26.60 8.30 49.83
C ARG A 20 26.79 7.06 50.71
N GLY A 21 25.72 6.53 51.30
CA GLY A 21 25.74 5.31 52.11
C GLY A 21 25.54 4.03 51.29
N GLY A 22 25.30 4.14 49.99
CA GLY A 22 25.04 3.01 49.09
C GLY A 22 23.59 2.57 49.02
N ASN A 23 22.67 3.25 49.73
CA ASN A 23 21.24 3.00 49.55
C ASN A 23 20.82 3.55 48.20
N HIS A 24 19.79 2.94 47.61
CA HIS A 24 19.20 3.47 46.39
C HIS A 24 17.69 3.35 46.37
N THR A 25 17.05 4.26 45.65
CA THR A 25 15.66 4.15 45.23
C THR A 25 15.62 3.64 43.80
N VAL A 26 14.57 2.88 43.46
CA VAL A 26 14.28 2.43 42.10
C VAL A 26 12.99 3.09 41.64
N GLU A 27 13.00 3.64 40.43
CA GLU A 27 11.80 4.01 39.69
C GLU A 27 11.76 3.22 38.38
N GLU A 28 10.58 2.75 37.99
CA GLU A 28 10.39 1.98 36.77
C GLU A 28 9.55 2.74 35.76
N ILE A 29 10.05 2.84 34.53
CA ILE A 29 9.29 3.39 33.40
C ILE A 29 9.09 2.29 32.37
N ASN A 30 7.84 2.01 32.01
CA ASN A 30 7.51 1.06 30.96
C ASN A 30 7.40 1.77 29.62
N LEU A 31 8.25 1.37 28.67
CA LEU A 31 8.26 1.84 27.29
C LEU A 31 7.71 0.76 26.37
N LYS A 32 6.65 1.08 25.63
CA LYS A 32 6.10 0.19 24.61
C LYS A 32 6.65 0.57 23.24
N VAL A 33 7.41 -0.33 22.62
CA VAL A 33 7.92 -0.17 21.26
C VAL A 33 7.07 -1.05 20.34
N GLU A 34 6.28 -0.44 19.47
CA GLU A 34 5.47 -1.15 18.46
C GLU A 34 5.84 -0.71 17.05
N LYS A 35 5.76 -1.64 16.10
CA LYS A 35 5.80 -1.28 14.68
C LYS A 35 4.52 -0.58 14.26
N LEU A 36 4.64 0.21 13.19
CA LEU A 36 3.51 0.88 12.57
C LEU A 36 2.39 -0.11 12.23
N PRO A 37 1.11 0.29 12.42
CA PRO A 37 -0.02 -0.50 11.98
C PRO A 37 -0.02 -0.63 10.45
N ALA A 38 -0.76 -1.61 9.95
CA ALA A 38 -0.88 -1.83 8.53
C ALA A 38 -1.69 -0.69 7.86
N PRO A 39 -1.29 -0.19 6.68
CA PRO A 39 -2.11 0.75 5.90
C PRO A 39 -3.47 0.14 5.55
N LEU A 40 -4.54 0.93 5.62
CA LEU A 40 -5.84 0.50 5.08
C LEU A 40 -5.89 0.77 3.58
N LEU A 41 -6.13 -0.28 2.80
CA LEU A 41 -6.27 -0.19 1.35
C LEU A 41 -7.61 0.49 0.97
N ILE A 42 -7.61 1.25 -0.12
CA ILE A 42 -8.78 2.00 -0.61
C ILE A 42 -9.11 1.60 -2.04
N SER A 43 -8.14 1.65 -2.96
CA SER A 43 -8.32 1.28 -4.36
C SER A 43 -7.06 0.63 -4.92
N PRO A 44 -7.16 -0.29 -5.90
CA PRO A 44 -8.36 -1.05 -6.26
C PRO A 44 -9.00 -1.74 -5.06
N ALA A 45 -10.33 -1.79 -4.99
CA ALA A 45 -10.99 -2.64 -3.99
C ALA A 45 -10.72 -4.12 -4.30
N ASP A 46 -10.85 -4.97 -3.29
CA ASP A 46 -10.67 -6.41 -3.47
C ASP A 46 -11.72 -6.97 -4.43
N GLY A 47 -11.25 -7.57 -5.54
CA GLY A 47 -12.09 -8.09 -6.62
C GLY A 47 -12.44 -7.09 -7.73
N ASP A 48 -11.92 -5.86 -7.71
CA ASP A 48 -12.17 -4.88 -8.78
C ASP A 48 -11.75 -5.41 -10.16
N THR A 49 -12.46 -4.98 -11.19
CA THR A 49 -12.13 -5.30 -12.59
C THR A 49 -11.89 -4.02 -13.38
N PHE A 50 -10.75 -3.96 -14.08
CA PHE A 50 -10.36 -2.85 -14.94
C PHE A 50 -10.37 -3.30 -16.40
N GLU A 51 -11.23 -2.66 -17.20
CA GLU A 51 -11.40 -3.00 -18.61
C GLU A 51 -10.81 -1.90 -19.52
N SER A 52 -10.27 -2.29 -20.69
CA SER A 52 -9.77 -1.34 -21.69
C SER A 52 -9.97 -1.87 -23.11
N ILE A 53 -10.28 -0.99 -24.05
CA ILE A 53 -10.25 -1.29 -25.50
C ILE A 53 -8.83 -1.24 -26.08
N PHE A 54 -7.88 -0.66 -25.35
CA PHE A 54 -6.47 -0.64 -25.70
C PHE A 54 -5.76 -1.87 -25.14
N ASN A 55 -4.49 -2.07 -25.48
CA ASN A 55 -3.66 -3.17 -24.98
C ASN A 55 -3.17 -2.97 -23.53
N ASN A 56 -3.50 -1.84 -22.91
CA ASN A 56 -3.10 -1.49 -21.56
C ASN A 56 -4.19 -0.73 -20.80
N VAL A 57 -4.06 -0.72 -19.47
CA VAL A 57 -4.93 0.00 -18.55
C VAL A 57 -4.10 0.57 -17.39
N ASN A 58 -4.32 1.84 -17.04
CA ASN A 58 -3.71 2.46 -15.87
C ASN A 58 -4.56 2.19 -14.65
N VAL A 59 -3.96 1.63 -13.61
CA VAL A 59 -4.62 1.35 -12.34
C VAL A 59 -3.98 2.22 -11.27
N LYS A 60 -4.83 2.95 -10.53
CA LYS A 60 -4.40 3.81 -9.42
C LYS A 60 -4.63 3.11 -8.09
N PHE A 61 -3.52 2.87 -7.40
CA PHE A 61 -3.49 2.36 -6.05
C PHE A 61 -3.59 3.52 -5.06
N CYS A 62 -4.50 3.41 -4.10
CA CYS A 62 -4.66 4.37 -3.01
C CYS A 62 -4.82 3.62 -1.69
N TRP A 63 -4.21 4.16 -0.64
CA TRP A 63 -4.37 3.68 0.73
C TRP A 63 -4.43 4.87 1.69
N ARG A 64 -4.93 4.59 2.90
CA ARG A 64 -4.96 5.56 3.99
C ARG A 64 -3.57 5.68 4.61
N GLY A 65 -3.14 6.91 4.85
CA GLY A 65 -1.88 7.19 5.52
C GLY A 65 -1.85 6.59 6.93
N VAL A 66 -0.68 6.13 7.33
CA VAL A 66 -0.38 5.64 8.68
C VAL A 66 0.36 6.72 9.44
N GLU A 67 -0.13 7.10 10.61
CA GLU A 67 0.54 8.06 11.48
C GLU A 67 1.95 7.57 11.85
N GLY A 68 2.93 8.46 11.79
CA GLY A 68 4.34 8.13 12.01
C GLY A 68 5.06 7.49 10.81
N ALA A 69 4.36 7.19 9.71
CA ALA A 69 5.00 6.74 8.48
C ALA A 69 5.59 7.93 7.69
N VAL A 70 6.83 7.79 7.22
CA VAL A 70 7.50 8.74 6.33
C VAL A 70 7.34 8.37 4.85
N GLY A 71 6.94 7.14 4.56
CA GLY A 71 6.69 6.63 3.22
C GLY A 71 6.22 5.19 3.25
N TYR A 72 6.04 4.60 2.08
CA TYR A 72 5.40 3.29 1.90
C TYR A 72 6.15 2.46 0.87
N GLU A 73 6.24 1.17 1.14
CA GLU A 73 6.59 0.17 0.14
C GLU A 73 5.30 -0.44 -0.41
N ILE A 74 5.16 -0.46 -1.73
CA ILE A 74 4.08 -1.14 -2.44
C ILE A 74 4.66 -2.33 -3.20
N GLN A 75 4.02 -3.48 -3.03
CA GLN A 75 4.27 -4.67 -3.84
C GLN A 75 3.05 -5.01 -4.69
N ILE A 76 3.30 -5.35 -5.95
CA ILE A 76 2.30 -5.83 -6.89
C ILE A 76 2.87 -7.07 -7.57
N ASP A 77 2.05 -8.09 -7.72
CA ASP A 77 2.43 -9.36 -8.34
C ASP A 77 1.21 -10.04 -9.00
N ASN A 78 1.44 -11.05 -9.82
CA ASN A 78 0.42 -11.96 -10.32
C ASN A 78 0.32 -13.26 -9.49
N THR A 79 1.02 -13.33 -8.36
CA THR A 79 0.85 -14.35 -7.32
C THR A 79 0.67 -13.70 -5.94
N PRO A 80 -0.13 -14.29 -5.04
CA PRO A 80 -0.44 -13.67 -3.74
C PRO A 80 0.68 -13.81 -2.70
N ASP A 81 1.74 -14.58 -2.99
CA ASP A 81 2.88 -14.80 -2.10
C ASP A 81 3.97 -13.72 -2.24
N PHE A 82 3.96 -12.96 -3.33
CA PHE A 82 4.95 -11.93 -3.65
C PHE A 82 6.39 -12.46 -3.60
N SER A 83 6.61 -13.69 -4.08
CA SER A 83 7.94 -14.31 -4.10
C SER A 83 8.88 -13.63 -5.11
N THR A 84 8.33 -13.13 -6.23
CA THR A 84 9.06 -12.36 -7.25
C THR A 84 8.18 -11.21 -7.77
N PRO A 85 7.97 -10.16 -6.96
CA PRO A 85 7.04 -9.09 -7.28
C PRO A 85 7.43 -8.35 -8.57
N MET A 86 6.45 -8.12 -9.45
CA MET A 86 6.64 -7.31 -10.65
C MET A 86 6.86 -5.83 -10.32
N VAL A 87 6.32 -5.37 -9.20
CA VAL A 87 6.58 -4.06 -8.63
C VAL A 87 6.94 -4.25 -7.17
N ASP A 88 8.09 -3.73 -6.77
CA ASP A 88 8.50 -3.58 -5.38
C ASP A 88 9.23 -2.23 -5.27
N THR A 89 8.56 -1.23 -4.73
CA THR A 89 9.08 0.14 -4.73
C THR A 89 8.65 0.95 -3.52
N PHE A 90 9.50 1.89 -3.14
CA PHE A 90 9.27 2.80 -2.02
C PHE A 90 8.90 4.20 -2.53
N ILE A 91 7.82 4.77 -1.96
CA ILE A 91 7.32 6.10 -2.33
C ILE A 91 6.93 6.90 -1.07
N TYR A 92 6.95 8.23 -1.19
CA TYR A 92 6.58 9.15 -0.10
C TYR A 92 5.09 9.53 -0.12
N SER A 93 4.37 9.23 -1.20
CA SER A 93 2.93 9.43 -1.33
C SER A 93 2.14 8.21 -0.86
N ASN A 94 0.84 8.40 -0.59
CA ASN A 94 -0.10 7.33 -0.27
C ASN A 94 -0.89 6.84 -1.50
N SER A 95 -0.34 7.04 -2.69
CA SER A 95 -0.90 6.57 -3.96
C SER A 95 0.18 6.26 -4.97
N PHE A 96 -0.09 5.31 -5.85
CA PHE A 96 0.79 4.86 -6.92
C PHE A 96 -0.03 4.56 -8.18
N ILE A 97 0.53 4.80 -9.37
CA ILE A 97 -0.12 4.45 -10.64
C ILE A 97 0.79 3.48 -11.37
N PHE A 98 0.22 2.38 -11.86
CA PHE A 98 0.93 1.43 -12.69
C PHE A 98 0.09 1.06 -13.91
N GLN A 99 0.77 0.88 -15.04
CA GLN A 99 0.16 0.49 -16.30
C GLN A 99 0.25 -1.03 -16.46
N PHE A 100 -0.89 -1.68 -16.58
CA PHE A 100 -0.98 -3.13 -16.77
C PHE A 100 -1.36 -3.46 -18.21
N PRO A 101 -0.94 -4.63 -18.73
CA PRO A 101 -1.60 -5.23 -19.87
C PRO A 101 -3.09 -5.43 -19.59
N SER A 102 -3.96 -5.04 -20.50
CA SER A 102 -5.41 -5.27 -20.42
C SER A 102 -5.77 -6.70 -20.84
N LYS A 103 -5.13 -7.71 -20.26
CA LYS A 103 -5.42 -9.12 -20.53
C LYS A 103 -6.07 -9.74 -19.32
N TYR A 104 -7.00 -10.67 -19.51
CA TYR A 104 -7.61 -11.42 -18.40
C TYR A 104 -6.55 -12.02 -17.49
N ARG A 105 -6.28 -11.34 -16.39
CA ARG A 105 -5.22 -11.66 -15.43
C ARG A 105 -5.57 -11.06 -14.07
N ILE A 106 -5.35 -11.87 -13.04
CA ILE A 106 -5.47 -11.47 -11.65
C ILE A 106 -4.11 -10.94 -11.20
N TYR A 107 -4.13 -9.81 -10.50
CA TYR A 107 -2.98 -9.24 -9.81
C TYR A 107 -3.33 -9.10 -8.33
N SER A 108 -2.32 -9.25 -7.49
CA SER A 108 -2.37 -9.06 -6.04
C SER A 108 -1.51 -7.86 -5.67
N TRP A 109 -1.92 -7.11 -4.65
CA TRP A 109 -1.14 -5.99 -4.14
C TRP A 109 -1.21 -5.86 -2.62
N ARG A 110 -0.14 -5.31 -2.04
CA ARG A 110 -0.05 -5.00 -0.61
C ARG A 110 0.86 -3.80 -0.36
N VAL A 111 0.69 -3.15 0.78
CA VAL A 111 1.44 -1.96 1.17
C VAL A 111 1.88 -2.04 2.63
N ARG A 112 3.08 -1.55 2.97
CA ARG A 112 3.52 -1.30 4.34
C ARG A 112 4.16 0.07 4.50
N GLY A 113 3.98 0.69 5.66
CA GLY A 113 4.64 1.97 5.99
C GLY A 113 6.06 1.79 6.54
N LYS A 114 6.89 2.83 6.43
CA LYS A 114 8.20 2.93 7.08
C LYS A 114 8.20 4.11 8.04
N ASP A 115 8.74 3.95 9.24
CA ASP A 115 8.89 5.05 10.19
C ASP A 115 10.16 5.90 9.92
N ILE A 116 10.28 7.02 10.61
CA ILE A 116 11.44 7.94 10.50
C ILE A 116 12.76 7.30 10.92
N THR A 117 12.72 6.26 11.76
CA THR A 117 13.90 5.49 12.19
C THR A 117 14.28 4.41 11.18
N GLY A 118 13.53 4.28 10.09
CA GLY A 118 13.77 3.33 9.02
C GLY A 118 13.17 1.94 9.27
N ARG A 119 12.35 1.75 10.30
CA ARG A 119 11.71 0.45 10.60
C ARG A 119 10.45 0.26 9.78
N TRP A 120 10.23 -0.96 9.31
CA TRP A 120 9.05 -1.33 8.54
C TRP A 120 7.87 -1.70 9.43
N GLY A 121 6.68 -1.23 9.06
CA GLY A 121 5.41 -1.56 9.67
C GLY A 121 4.87 -2.94 9.28
N LYS A 122 3.65 -3.23 9.75
CA LYS A 122 2.88 -4.39 9.28
C LYS A 122 2.50 -4.19 7.81
N TRP A 123 2.51 -5.28 7.04
CA TRP A 123 1.86 -5.33 5.73
C TRP A 123 0.34 -5.19 5.89
N SER A 124 -0.30 -4.54 4.92
CA SER A 124 -1.74 -4.61 4.71
C SER A 124 -2.20 -6.05 4.45
N SER A 125 -3.52 -6.26 4.50
CA SER A 125 -4.11 -7.41 3.80
C SER A 125 -3.69 -7.40 2.33
N VAL A 126 -3.68 -8.58 1.73
CA VAL A 126 -3.47 -8.73 0.29
C VAL A 126 -4.82 -8.55 -0.40
N TRP A 127 -4.92 -7.60 -1.33
CA TRP A 127 -6.11 -7.43 -2.17
C TRP A 127 -5.80 -7.81 -3.62
N GLY A 128 -6.80 -8.37 -4.30
CA GLY A 128 -6.72 -8.77 -5.69
C GLY A 128 -7.53 -7.85 -6.60
N PHE A 129 -7.13 -7.72 -7.87
CA PHE A 129 -7.93 -7.11 -8.92
C PHE A 129 -7.66 -7.80 -10.26
N VAL A 130 -8.57 -7.61 -11.22
CA VAL A 130 -8.51 -8.20 -12.55
C VAL A 130 -8.31 -7.09 -13.58
N THR A 131 -7.46 -7.33 -14.58
CA THR A 131 -7.49 -6.55 -15.83
C THR A 131 -8.09 -7.38 -16.96
N THR A 132 -8.76 -6.74 -17.91
CA THR A 132 -9.33 -7.43 -19.08
C THR A 132 -9.47 -6.50 -20.28
N THR A 133 -9.52 -7.07 -21.48
CA THR A 133 -9.81 -6.33 -22.72
C THR A 133 -11.31 -6.31 -22.96
N ILE A 134 -11.83 -5.14 -23.33
CA ILE A 134 -13.17 -5.04 -23.90
C ILE A 134 -13.10 -5.51 -25.36
N PRO A 135 -13.94 -6.47 -25.79
CA PRO A 135 -14.00 -6.87 -27.19
C PRO A 135 -14.39 -5.68 -28.09
N SER A 136 -13.59 -5.39 -29.11
CA SER A 136 -13.77 -4.23 -30.01
C SER A 136 -15.08 -4.23 -30.81
N ARG A 137 -15.85 -5.32 -30.80
CA ARG A 137 -17.15 -5.43 -31.49
C ARG A 137 -18.25 -4.54 -30.93
N TYR A 138 -18.04 -3.93 -29.75
CA TYR A 138 -18.97 -2.95 -29.15
C TYR A 138 -18.55 -1.49 -29.35
N SER A 139 -17.42 -1.22 -30.02
CA SER A 139 -16.89 0.16 -30.22
C SER A 139 -17.44 0.86 -31.47
N THR A 140 -18.24 0.21 -32.30
CA THR A 140 -18.73 0.77 -33.58
C THR A 140 -20.24 0.94 -33.56
N GLY A 141 -20.76 1.69 -32.59
CA GLY A 141 -22.05 2.36 -32.76
C GLY A 141 -21.86 3.52 -33.74
N THR A 142 -21.92 3.25 -35.05
CA THR A 142 -22.03 4.32 -36.04
C THR A 142 -23.35 5.05 -35.77
N MET A 143 -23.27 6.26 -35.22
CA MET A 143 -24.39 7.19 -35.20
C MET A 143 -24.70 7.54 -36.66
N LYS A 144 -25.63 6.82 -37.29
CA LYS A 144 -26.20 7.23 -38.57
C LYS A 144 -27.10 8.42 -38.29
N ILE A 145 -26.59 9.63 -38.49
CA ILE A 145 -27.45 10.81 -38.60
C ILE A 145 -28.25 10.62 -39.89
N ARG A 146 -29.53 10.24 -39.76
CA ARG A 146 -30.50 10.43 -40.85
C ARG A 146 -30.74 11.94 -40.94
N GLY A 147 -30.10 12.58 -41.91
CA GLY A 147 -30.53 13.90 -42.36
C GLY A 147 -31.77 13.70 -43.20
N ASP A 148 -32.94 13.86 -42.60
CA ASP A 148 -34.16 14.06 -43.38
C ASP A 148 -34.13 15.52 -43.85
N ALA A 149 -33.92 15.72 -45.16
CA ALA A 149 -34.11 17.02 -45.78
C ALA A 149 -35.60 17.35 -45.76
N TYR A 150 -35.98 18.44 -45.09
CA TYR A 150 -37.29 19.05 -45.29
C TYR A 150 -37.15 20.07 -46.43
N GLU A 151 -37.54 19.68 -47.64
CA GLU A 151 -37.94 20.63 -48.68
C GLU A 151 -39.42 20.96 -48.51
N ASN A 152 -39.72 22.24 -48.31
CA ASN A 152 -40.72 23.01 -49.05
C ASN A 152 -40.52 24.50 -48.76
#